data_AF-A0A920U1N8-F1
#
_entry.id   AF-A0A920U1N8-F1
#
_cell.length_a   1.000
_cell.length_b   1.000
_cell.length_c   1.000
_cell.angle_alpha   90.00
_cell.angle_beta   90.00
_cell.angle_gamma   90.00
#
_symmetry.space_group_name_H-M   'P 1'
#
loop_
_entity.id
_entity.type
_entity.pdbx_description
1 polymer ?
#
loop_
_entity_poly.entity_id
_entity_poly.type
_entity_poly.pdbx_seq_one_letter_code
_entity_poly.pdbx_strand_id
1 'polypeptide(L)'
;MTVFEDDDEAADLWLRDVGIPAQRFARIGASDNFWAMGDTGPWVPAVKSSMIMGRRSPVGHLGRLMQTVTAMLRSGIWCLCSTTVIPAVKIPLYPNPSVDTGMGLERLAAILQGVHSNYETDLFQSLIQASAQIVGTDDTNHNSLKVIADHIRSTAFLITDGVTPSNEGRGYVLRRIIRRAIRHGHQLGATEPFMHKLVAALVGQMGDAYPELVADQSRVEETLKLEGERFADTLEHGIRILDQEIGDLSGSVLAGDVVFSPLRHLRFSRRPHGGLLP
;
A
#
# COMPACT_ATOMS: atom_id res chain seq x y z
N MET A 1 -16.63 0.55 -17.87
CA MET A 1 -16.45 -0.91 -17.82
C MET A 1 -15.47 -1.27 -18.90
N THR A 2 -14.47 -2.08 -18.59
CA THR A 2 -13.51 -2.56 -19.57
C THR A 2 -13.50 -4.09 -19.57
N VAL A 3 -13.53 -4.70 -20.74
CA VAL A 3 -13.42 -6.16 -20.92
C VAL A 3 -12.19 -6.49 -21.76
N PHE A 4 -11.66 -7.70 -21.64
CA PHE A 4 -10.56 -8.15 -22.47
C PHE A 4 -10.98 -8.14 -23.95
N GLU A 5 -10.04 -7.82 -24.85
CA GLU A 5 -10.37 -7.59 -26.25
C GLU A 5 -11.01 -8.79 -26.94
N ASP A 6 -10.61 -10.01 -26.58
CA ASP A 6 -11.13 -11.27 -27.12
C ASP A 6 -12.26 -11.89 -26.27
N ASP A 7 -12.70 -11.24 -25.17
CA ASP A 7 -13.77 -11.76 -24.29
C ASP A 7 -15.15 -11.25 -24.74
N ASP A 8 -15.68 -11.89 -25.80
CA ASP A 8 -17.00 -11.59 -26.36
C ASP A 8 -18.16 -11.97 -25.43
N GLU A 9 -17.98 -12.99 -24.59
CA GLU A 9 -19.00 -13.42 -23.63
C GLU A 9 -19.21 -12.33 -22.57
N ALA A 10 -18.13 -11.83 -21.97
CA ALA A 10 -18.21 -10.73 -21.01
C ALA A 10 -18.78 -9.45 -21.65
N ALA A 11 -18.42 -9.16 -22.89
CA ALA A 11 -18.95 -8.00 -23.61
C ALA A 11 -20.47 -8.07 -23.78
N ASP A 12 -20.99 -9.23 -24.22
CA ASP A 12 -22.42 -9.44 -24.44
C ASP A 12 -23.21 -9.36 -23.12
N LEU A 13 -22.71 -9.96 -22.04
CA LEU A 13 -23.33 -9.87 -20.71
C LEU A 13 -23.49 -8.41 -20.26
N TRP A 14 -22.45 -7.59 -20.40
CA TRP A 14 -22.49 -6.19 -19.97
C TRP A 14 -23.38 -5.32 -20.85
N LEU A 15 -23.29 -5.47 -22.17
CA LEU A 15 -24.00 -4.62 -23.12
C LEU A 15 -25.48 -5.00 -23.26
N ARG A 16 -25.81 -6.30 -23.18
CA ARG A 16 -27.17 -6.80 -23.41
C ARG A 16 -27.92 -7.05 -22.10
N ASP A 17 -27.35 -7.84 -21.20
CA ASP A 17 -28.08 -8.31 -20.01
C ASP A 17 -28.07 -7.26 -18.89
N VAL A 18 -26.91 -6.65 -18.63
CA VAL A 18 -26.81 -5.56 -17.66
C VAL A 18 -27.22 -4.22 -18.27
N GLY A 19 -27.03 -4.03 -19.57
CA GLY A 19 -27.48 -2.85 -20.31
C GLY A 19 -26.66 -1.59 -20.02
N ILE A 20 -25.34 -1.71 -19.83
CA ILE A 20 -24.51 -0.50 -19.67
C ILE A 20 -24.45 0.29 -20.99
N PRO A 21 -24.46 1.64 -20.94
CA PRO A 21 -24.33 2.43 -22.15
C PRO A 21 -23.02 2.13 -22.87
N ALA A 22 -23.06 1.88 -24.18
CA ALA A 22 -21.87 1.57 -24.99
C ALA A 22 -20.75 2.61 -24.85
N GLN A 23 -21.12 3.88 -24.62
CA GLN A 23 -20.18 4.98 -24.38
C GLN A 23 -19.35 4.84 -23.08
N ARG A 24 -19.80 3.99 -22.15
CA ARG A 24 -19.13 3.69 -20.87
C ARG A 24 -18.48 2.30 -20.88
N PHE A 25 -18.42 1.65 -22.04
CA PHE A 25 -17.83 0.34 -22.27
C PHE A 25 -16.59 0.48 -23.19
N ALA A 26 -15.54 -0.26 -22.91
CA ALA A 26 -14.35 -0.33 -23.75
C ALA A 26 -13.75 -1.74 -23.75
N ARG A 27 -13.12 -2.13 -24.86
CA ARG A 27 -12.28 -3.32 -24.94
C ARG A 27 -10.82 -2.91 -24.78
N ILE A 28 -10.07 -3.63 -23.95
CA ILE A 28 -8.66 -3.32 -23.68
C ILE A 28 -7.85 -4.61 -23.76
N GLY A 29 -6.68 -4.53 -24.39
CA GLY A 29 -5.77 -5.66 -24.57
C GLY A 29 -5.07 -6.10 -23.28
N ALA A 30 -4.14 -7.05 -23.43
CA ALA A 30 -3.58 -7.83 -22.32
C ALA A 30 -2.78 -7.03 -21.27
N SER A 31 -2.25 -5.84 -21.59
CA SER A 31 -1.44 -5.08 -20.63
C SER A 31 -2.21 -4.64 -19.38
N ASP A 32 -3.49 -4.31 -19.56
CA ASP A 32 -4.33 -3.78 -18.48
C ASP A 32 -5.47 -4.73 -18.12
N ASN A 33 -5.90 -5.62 -19.00
CA ASN A 33 -7.01 -6.56 -18.74
C ASN A 33 -6.53 -8.01 -18.65
N PHE A 34 -5.30 -8.23 -18.21
CA PHE A 34 -4.79 -9.55 -17.84
C PHE A 34 -4.23 -9.47 -16.42
N TRP A 35 -4.77 -10.29 -15.52
CA TRP A 35 -4.33 -10.35 -14.13
C TRP A 35 -3.44 -11.57 -13.92
N ALA A 36 -2.35 -11.36 -13.19
CA ALA A 36 -1.37 -12.38 -12.86
C ALA A 36 -1.04 -12.29 -11.38
N MET A 37 -0.99 -13.44 -10.70
CA MET A 37 -0.52 -13.51 -9.31
C MET A 37 0.97 -13.12 -9.20
N GLY A 38 1.76 -13.41 -10.23
CA GLY A 38 3.20 -13.17 -10.31
C GLY A 38 3.81 -13.97 -11.47
N ASP A 39 5.15 -14.06 -11.54
CA ASP A 39 5.87 -14.78 -12.61
C ASP A 39 5.43 -16.24 -12.77
N THR A 40 4.94 -16.85 -11.69
CA THR A 40 4.30 -18.18 -11.68
C THR A 40 3.01 -18.12 -10.85
N GLY A 41 2.02 -18.93 -11.21
CA GLY A 41 0.72 -18.95 -10.53
C GLY A 41 -0.44 -18.89 -11.53
N PRO A 42 -1.67 -18.58 -11.07
CA PRO A 42 -2.82 -18.35 -11.94
C PRO A 42 -2.65 -17.06 -12.76
N TRP A 43 -2.96 -17.16 -14.05
CA TRP A 43 -2.97 -16.05 -15.01
C TRP A 43 -4.30 -16.07 -15.75
N VAL A 44 -4.98 -14.92 -15.82
CA VAL A 44 -6.36 -14.86 -16.32
C VAL A 44 -6.68 -13.50 -16.96
N PRO A 45 -7.36 -13.48 -18.13
CA PRO A 45 -8.08 -12.32 -18.63
C PRO A 45 -8.98 -11.71 -17.55
N ALA A 46 -9.11 -10.39 -17.49
CA ALA A 46 -9.74 -9.67 -16.40
C ALA A 46 -10.74 -8.63 -16.93
N VAL A 47 -11.95 -8.64 -16.37
CA VAL A 47 -12.93 -7.55 -16.54
C VAL A 47 -12.76 -6.53 -15.42
N LYS A 48 -12.59 -5.24 -15.77
CA LYS A 48 -12.39 -4.15 -14.80
C LYS A 48 -13.54 -3.14 -14.86
N SER A 49 -14.17 -2.92 -13.71
CA SER A 49 -15.03 -1.77 -13.49
C SER A 49 -14.18 -0.56 -13.10
N SER A 50 -14.55 0.62 -13.57
CA SER A 50 -13.87 1.87 -13.23
C SER A 50 -14.90 2.96 -13.07
N MET A 51 -14.76 3.75 -12.02
CA MET A 51 -15.66 4.86 -11.71
C MET A 51 -14.92 6.19 -11.86
N ILE A 52 -15.49 7.09 -12.65
CA ILE A 52 -14.97 8.45 -12.81
C ILE A 52 -15.66 9.33 -11.77
N MET A 53 -14.89 9.83 -10.80
CA MET A 53 -15.36 10.84 -9.86
C MET A 53 -15.31 12.22 -10.53
N GLY A 54 -16.44 12.73 -10.99
CA GLY A 54 -16.56 14.07 -11.57
C GLY A 54 -16.43 15.19 -10.53
N ARG A 55 -16.14 16.42 -10.98
CA ARG A 55 -16.17 17.62 -10.11
C ARG A 55 -17.61 17.88 -9.63
N ARG A 56 -17.87 17.70 -8.32
CA ARG A 56 -19.17 17.93 -7.64
C ARG A 56 -20.38 17.30 -8.36
N SER A 57 -20.66 16.02 -8.09
CA SER A 57 -21.94 15.41 -8.48
C SER A 57 -22.99 15.61 -7.39
N PRO A 58 -24.22 16.08 -7.71
CA PRO A 58 -25.27 16.31 -6.73
C PRO A 58 -25.74 15.02 -6.04
N VAL A 59 -26.20 15.14 -4.80
CA VAL A 59 -26.68 14.10 -3.88
C VAL A 59 -27.63 13.05 -4.51
N GLY A 60 -28.36 13.40 -5.58
CA GLY A 60 -29.19 12.46 -6.36
C GLY A 60 -28.42 11.39 -7.15
N HIS A 61 -27.09 11.46 -7.25
CA HIS A 61 -26.25 10.39 -7.79
C HIS A 61 -25.94 9.30 -6.75
N LEU A 62 -26.03 9.58 -5.45
CA LEU A 62 -25.73 8.57 -4.41
C LEU A 62 -26.75 7.43 -4.45
N GLY A 63 -28.03 7.69 -4.74
CA GLY A 63 -29.04 6.64 -4.92
C GLY A 63 -28.82 5.76 -6.16
N ARG A 64 -28.37 6.35 -7.28
CA ARG A 64 -27.98 5.60 -8.49
C ARG A 64 -26.66 4.87 -8.31
N LEU A 65 -25.73 5.47 -7.56
CA LEU A 65 -24.45 4.89 -7.21
C LEU A 65 -24.62 3.72 -6.25
N MET A 66 -25.46 3.86 -5.23
CA MET A 66 -25.87 2.76 -4.37
C MET A 66 -26.63 1.71 -5.15
N GLN A 67 -27.54 2.04 -6.06
CA GLN A 67 -28.15 1.02 -6.94
C GLN A 67 -27.12 0.33 -7.85
N THR A 68 -26.10 1.05 -8.33
CA THR A 68 -25.02 0.49 -9.15
C THR A 68 -24.12 -0.42 -8.31
N VAL A 69 -23.71 0.03 -7.12
CA VAL A 69 -22.91 -0.72 -6.15
C VAL A 69 -23.69 -1.92 -5.59
N THR A 70 -24.97 -1.76 -5.27
CA THR A 70 -25.88 -2.84 -4.82
C THR A 70 -26.18 -3.83 -5.95
N ALA A 71 -26.35 -3.38 -7.20
CA ALA A 71 -26.44 -4.29 -8.34
C ALA A 71 -25.12 -5.05 -8.55
N MET A 72 -23.97 -4.38 -8.40
CA MET A 72 -22.63 -5.00 -8.45
C MET A 72 -22.36 -5.96 -7.29
N LEU A 73 -22.86 -5.68 -6.08
CA LEU A 73 -22.80 -6.55 -4.90
C LEU A 73 -23.74 -7.76 -5.05
N ARG A 74 -24.91 -7.57 -5.69
CA ARG A 74 -25.92 -8.62 -5.93
C ARG A 74 -25.53 -9.57 -7.05
N SER A 75 -24.71 -9.12 -8.00
CA SER A 75 -24.23 -9.93 -9.13
C SER A 75 -22.90 -10.64 -8.88
N GLY A 76 -22.16 -10.32 -7.82
CA GLY A 76 -20.89 -10.98 -7.50
C GLY A 76 -19.76 -10.72 -8.51
N ILE A 77 -19.73 -9.54 -9.17
CA ILE A 77 -18.87 -9.29 -10.33
C ILE A 77 -17.77 -8.26 -10.03
N TRP A 78 -16.54 -8.71 -9.76
CA TRP A 78 -15.33 -7.87 -9.76
C TRP A 78 -14.15 -8.73 -10.22
N CYS A 79 -13.39 -8.41 -11.28
CA CYS A 79 -12.52 -9.37 -12.00
C CYS A 79 -13.25 -10.66 -12.43
N LEU A 80 -13.84 -10.65 -13.63
CA LEU A 80 -14.23 -11.92 -14.26
C LEU A 80 -12.97 -12.49 -14.95
N CYS A 81 -12.60 -13.69 -14.52
CA CYS A 81 -11.37 -14.36 -14.90
C CYS A 81 -11.69 -15.56 -15.82
N SER A 82 -11.72 -15.36 -17.14
CA SER A 82 -12.00 -16.41 -18.13
C SER A 82 -10.70 -16.73 -18.91
N THR A 83 -10.17 -17.95 -18.79
CA THR A 83 -8.85 -18.33 -19.33
C THR A 83 -8.74 -18.21 -20.87
N THR A 84 -7.82 -17.40 -21.41
CA THR A 84 -7.23 -17.61 -22.77
C THR A 84 -5.81 -17.00 -22.93
N VAL A 85 -4.84 -17.91 -23.17
CA VAL A 85 -3.55 -17.89 -23.91
C VAL A 85 -2.53 -16.72 -23.82
N ILE A 86 -1.26 -17.06 -23.50
CA ILE A 86 -0.03 -16.29 -23.82
C ILE A 86 0.77 -17.05 -24.90
N PRO A 87 1.43 -16.39 -25.89
CA PRO A 87 2.05 -17.07 -27.05
C PRO A 87 3.35 -17.88 -26.84
N ALA A 88 3.85 -18.08 -25.62
CA ALA A 88 5.17 -18.70 -25.41
C ALA A 88 5.21 -19.89 -24.41
N VAL A 89 4.18 -20.08 -23.60
CA VAL A 89 4.08 -21.19 -22.65
C VAL A 89 2.70 -21.80 -22.82
N LYS A 90 2.62 -23.09 -23.18
CA LYS A 90 1.36 -23.84 -23.11
C LYS A 90 0.98 -23.97 -21.64
N ILE A 91 0.23 -23.01 -21.14
CA ILE A 91 -0.39 -23.11 -19.82
C ILE A 91 -1.43 -24.24 -19.94
N PRO A 92 -1.32 -25.33 -19.16
CA PRO A 92 -2.36 -26.35 -19.15
C PRO A 92 -3.67 -25.70 -18.71
N LEU A 93 -4.75 -25.92 -19.46
CA LEU A 93 -6.09 -25.51 -19.08
C LEU A 93 -6.38 -26.01 -17.66
N TYR A 94 -6.80 -25.10 -16.77
CA TYR A 94 -7.22 -25.51 -15.44
C TYR A 94 -8.44 -26.44 -15.55
N PRO A 95 -8.53 -27.51 -14.73
CA PRO A 95 -9.60 -28.50 -14.84
C PRO A 95 -11.01 -27.91 -14.68
N ASN A 96 -11.15 -26.85 -13.89
CA ASN A 96 -12.42 -26.18 -13.62
C ASN A 96 -12.23 -24.65 -13.76
N PRO A 97 -12.96 -23.98 -14.67
CA PRO A 97 -13.05 -22.52 -14.68
C PRO A 97 -13.54 -22.00 -13.33
N SER A 98 -12.88 -20.98 -12.79
CA SER A 98 -13.14 -20.42 -11.46
C SER A 98 -13.14 -18.89 -11.53
N VAL A 99 -13.86 -18.24 -10.61
CA VAL A 99 -13.94 -16.78 -10.54
C VAL A 99 -13.15 -16.30 -9.31
N ASP A 100 -12.30 -15.30 -9.48
CA ASP A 100 -11.56 -14.62 -8.41
C ASP A 100 -11.86 -13.13 -8.46
N THR A 101 -12.34 -12.57 -7.35
CA THR A 101 -12.83 -11.19 -7.31
C THR A 101 -12.10 -10.31 -6.32
N GLY A 102 -11.75 -9.10 -6.74
CA GLY A 102 -11.05 -8.12 -5.90
C GLY A 102 -11.69 -6.72 -5.96
N MET A 103 -12.01 -6.16 -4.78
CA MET A 103 -12.49 -4.79 -4.64
C MET A 103 -11.73 -4.09 -3.51
N GLY A 104 -11.11 -2.95 -3.83
CA GLY A 104 -10.41 -2.14 -2.83
C GLY A 104 -11.41 -1.48 -1.89
N LEU A 105 -11.46 -1.95 -0.63
CA LEU A 105 -12.40 -1.47 0.38
C LEU A 105 -12.31 0.04 0.57
N GLU A 106 -11.10 0.61 0.62
CA GLU A 106 -10.88 2.04 0.86
C GLU A 106 -11.32 2.89 -0.33
N ARG A 107 -11.25 2.35 -1.56
CA ARG A 107 -11.77 3.03 -2.74
C ARG A 107 -13.29 3.04 -2.73
N LEU A 108 -13.92 1.92 -2.35
CA LEU A 108 -15.37 1.87 -2.18
C LEU A 108 -15.82 2.81 -1.06
N ALA A 109 -15.12 2.83 0.07
CA ALA A 109 -15.39 3.73 1.18
C ALA A 109 -15.31 5.19 0.76
N ALA A 110 -14.28 5.59 0.01
CA ALA A 110 -14.15 6.95 -0.52
C ALA A 110 -15.37 7.35 -1.36
N ILE A 111 -15.82 6.45 -2.23
CA ILE A 111 -17.01 6.64 -3.08
C ILE A 111 -18.27 6.79 -2.24
N LEU A 112 -18.50 5.90 -1.26
CA LEU A 112 -19.70 5.91 -0.41
C LEU A 112 -19.75 7.12 0.53
N GLN A 113 -18.58 7.59 0.98
CA GLN A 113 -18.44 8.78 1.82
C GLN A 113 -18.42 10.08 0.99
N GLY A 114 -18.41 9.99 -0.34
CA GLY A 114 -18.44 11.14 -1.24
C GLY A 114 -17.14 11.95 -1.29
N VAL A 115 -16.01 11.31 -0.98
CA VAL A 115 -14.66 11.91 -1.01
C VAL A 115 -13.86 11.42 -2.22
N HIS A 116 -12.80 12.14 -2.61
CA HIS A 116 -12.07 11.90 -3.85
C HIS A 116 -10.78 11.10 -3.65
N SER A 117 -10.30 10.99 -2.42
CA SER A 117 -9.12 10.24 -2.05
C SER A 117 -9.43 9.20 -0.98
N ASN A 118 -8.75 8.05 -1.04
CA ASN A 118 -8.77 7.08 0.07
C ASN A 118 -8.32 7.73 1.38
N TYR A 119 -7.41 8.70 1.33
CA TYR A 119 -6.91 9.39 2.52
C TYR A 119 -7.92 10.34 3.16
N GLU A 120 -9.03 10.63 2.48
CA GLU A 120 -10.13 11.46 3.00
C GLU A 120 -11.22 10.64 3.69
N THR A 121 -11.12 9.30 3.68
CA THR A 121 -12.08 8.45 4.39
C THR A 121 -11.90 8.57 5.91
N ASP A 122 -12.97 8.32 6.66
CA ASP A 122 -12.98 8.22 8.12
C ASP A 122 -11.77 7.45 8.70
N LEU A 123 -11.48 6.24 8.21
CA LEU A 123 -10.36 5.41 8.66
C LEU A 123 -9.02 6.14 8.52
N PHE A 124 -8.73 6.70 7.34
CA PHE A 124 -7.46 7.37 7.10
C PHE A 124 -7.39 8.72 7.80
N GLN A 125 -8.48 9.48 7.87
CA GLN A 125 -8.52 10.74 8.58
C GLN A 125 -8.24 10.55 10.08
N SER A 126 -8.78 9.50 10.70
CA SER A 126 -8.47 9.18 12.09
C SER A 126 -6.97 8.87 12.29
N LEU A 127 -6.36 8.10 11.38
CA LEU A 127 -4.93 7.76 11.47
C LEU A 127 -4.02 8.95 11.17
N ILE A 128 -4.40 9.81 10.21
CA ILE A 128 -3.66 11.04 9.86
C ILE A 128 -3.69 12.02 11.02
N GLN A 129 -4.85 12.20 11.66
CA GLN A 129 -4.97 13.06 12.85
C GLN A 129 -4.16 12.53 14.03
N ALA A 130 -4.22 11.22 14.30
CA ALA A 130 -3.38 10.60 15.33
C ALA A 130 -1.89 10.78 15.01
N SER A 131 -1.49 10.64 13.74
CA SER A 131 -0.12 10.87 13.29
C SER A 131 0.32 12.32 13.53
N ALA A 132 -0.52 13.30 13.20
CA ALA A 132 -0.22 14.71 13.41
C ALA A 132 -0.05 15.04 14.90
N GLN A 133 -0.92 14.52 15.76
CA GLN A 133 -0.86 14.70 17.21
C GLN A 133 0.40 14.07 17.82
N ILE A 134 0.73 12.84 17.42
CA ILE A 134 1.88 12.09 17.95
C ILE A 134 3.21 12.72 17.51
N VAL A 135 3.27 13.19 16.26
CA VAL A 135 4.45 13.87 15.71
C VAL A 135 4.57 15.31 16.23
N GLY A 136 3.45 15.94 16.59
CA GLY A 136 3.41 17.32 17.07
C GLY A 136 3.47 18.36 15.94
N THR A 137 2.91 18.07 14.78
CA THR A 137 2.87 19.01 13.65
C THR A 137 1.50 19.67 13.50
N ASP A 138 1.48 20.99 13.26
CA ASP A 138 0.26 21.75 12.98
C ASP A 138 -0.17 21.63 11.50
N ASP A 139 0.72 21.20 10.60
CA ASP A 139 0.39 20.99 9.19
C ASP A 139 -0.27 19.62 8.97
N THR A 140 -1.57 19.56 9.26
CA THR A 140 -2.39 18.35 9.09
C THR A 140 -2.58 17.94 7.63
N ASN A 141 -2.16 18.77 6.66
CA ASN A 141 -2.30 18.49 5.23
C ASN A 141 -1.01 17.96 4.60
N HIS A 142 0.09 17.88 5.36
CA HIS A 142 1.37 17.44 4.85
C HIS A 142 1.32 15.98 4.34
N ASN A 143 1.84 15.72 3.13
CA ASN A 143 1.78 14.39 2.52
C ASN A 143 2.50 13.30 3.33
N SER A 144 3.50 13.66 4.15
CA SER A 144 4.16 12.73 5.08
C SER A 144 3.18 12.05 6.04
N LEU A 145 2.11 12.72 6.47
CA LEU A 145 1.11 12.13 7.36
C LEU A 145 0.35 10.99 6.68
N LYS A 146 0.05 11.12 5.38
CA LYS A 146 -0.56 10.04 4.56
C LYS A 146 0.36 8.83 4.46
N VAL A 147 1.66 9.07 4.30
CA VAL A 147 2.68 8.00 4.24
C VAL A 147 2.78 7.29 5.59
N ILE A 148 2.81 8.02 6.70
CA ILE A 148 2.86 7.44 8.05
C ILE A 148 1.60 6.59 8.31
N ALA A 149 0.42 7.12 8.00
CA ALA A 149 -0.86 6.42 8.17
C ALA A 149 -0.96 5.12 7.34
N ASP A 150 -0.43 5.12 6.12
CA ASP A 150 -0.34 3.92 5.29
C ASP A 150 0.68 2.91 5.83
N HIS A 151 1.85 3.40 6.24
CA HIS A 151 2.92 2.54 6.69
C HIS A 151 2.62 1.88 8.04
N ILE A 152 1.97 2.56 8.98
CA ILE A 152 1.58 1.93 10.26
C ILE A 152 0.68 0.71 10.03
N ARG A 153 -0.28 0.81 9.09
CA ARG A 153 -1.17 -0.31 8.72
C ARG A 153 -0.36 -1.51 8.24
N SER A 154 0.43 -1.32 7.18
CA SER A 154 1.21 -2.42 6.59
C SER A 154 2.21 -3.03 7.57
N THR A 155 2.90 -2.21 8.36
CA THR A 155 3.90 -2.71 9.32
C THR A 155 3.25 -3.47 10.47
N ALA A 156 2.11 -3.00 11.00
CA ALA A 156 1.42 -3.64 12.10
C ALA A 156 0.89 -5.01 11.70
N PHE A 157 0.22 -5.10 10.53
CA PHE A 157 -0.27 -6.39 10.02
C PHE A 157 0.85 -7.35 9.66
N LEU A 158 1.94 -6.89 9.04
CA LEU A 158 3.10 -7.76 8.78
C LEU A 158 3.69 -8.33 10.08
N ILE A 159 3.79 -7.53 11.15
CA ILE A 159 4.27 -8.01 12.45
C ILE A 159 3.27 -8.99 13.05
N THR A 160 1.97 -8.67 13.00
CA THR A 160 0.87 -9.54 13.47
C THR A 160 0.94 -10.92 12.80
N ASP A 161 1.20 -10.95 11.49
CA ASP A 161 1.38 -12.18 10.69
C ASP A 161 2.73 -12.89 10.92
N GLY A 162 3.55 -12.42 11.86
CA GLY A 162 4.78 -13.07 12.31
C GLY A 162 6.06 -12.61 11.58
N VAL A 163 6.01 -11.53 10.78
CA VAL A 163 7.21 -10.98 10.14
C VAL A 163 7.97 -10.09 11.12
N THR A 164 9.25 -10.41 11.34
CA THR A 164 10.15 -9.61 12.19
C THR A 164 11.14 -8.80 11.34
N PRO A 165 11.47 -7.55 11.70
CA PRO A 165 12.44 -6.74 10.98
C PRO A 165 13.81 -7.43 10.86
N SER A 166 14.36 -7.53 9.65
CA SER A 166 15.64 -8.18 9.38
C SER A 166 16.40 -7.50 8.23
N ASN A 167 17.58 -8.02 7.87
CA ASN A 167 18.36 -7.54 6.73
C ASN A 167 18.06 -8.29 5.41
N GLU A 168 17.18 -9.29 5.42
CA GLU A 168 16.92 -10.16 4.27
C GLU A 168 15.42 -10.46 4.07
N GLY A 169 15.04 -10.76 2.83
CA GLY A 169 13.69 -11.22 2.48
C GLY A 169 12.57 -10.28 2.97
N ARG A 170 11.51 -10.87 3.55
CA ARG A 170 10.32 -10.14 4.02
C ARG A 170 10.64 -9.19 5.18
N GLY A 171 11.53 -9.61 6.08
CA GLY A 171 11.96 -8.78 7.21
C GLY A 171 12.70 -7.52 6.78
N TYR A 172 13.43 -7.57 5.65
CA TYR A 172 14.05 -6.38 5.06
C TYR A 172 13.02 -5.41 4.47
N VAL A 173 11.98 -5.94 3.81
CA VAL A 173 10.87 -5.11 3.31
C VAL A 173 10.19 -4.40 4.47
N LEU A 174 9.82 -5.13 5.53
CA LEU A 174 9.24 -4.56 6.74
C LEU A 174 10.13 -3.47 7.34
N ARG A 175 11.43 -3.76 7.52
CA ARG A 175 12.41 -2.77 8.02
C ARG A 175 12.43 -1.50 7.17
N ARG A 176 12.42 -1.61 5.84
CA ARG A 176 12.42 -0.43 4.95
C ARG A 176 11.16 0.42 5.10
N ILE A 177 9.99 -0.21 5.22
CA ILE A 177 8.71 0.50 5.39
C ILE A 177 8.70 1.24 6.74
N ILE A 178 9.10 0.58 7.84
CA ILE A 178 9.20 1.21 9.16
C ILE A 178 10.13 2.43 9.11
N ARG A 179 11.36 2.27 8.59
CA ARG A 179 12.34 3.35 8.52
C ARG A 179 11.91 4.51 7.62
N ARG A 180 11.18 4.22 6.53
CA ARG A 180 10.60 5.25 5.68
C ARG A 180 9.54 6.07 6.43
N ALA A 181 8.68 5.43 7.20
CA ALA A 181 7.68 6.12 8.02
C ALA A 181 8.35 7.02 9.08
N ILE A 182 9.38 6.51 9.76
CA ILE A 182 10.15 7.27 10.75
C ILE A 182 10.80 8.50 10.09
N ARG A 183 11.42 8.35 8.92
CA ARG A 183 12.00 9.48 8.18
C ARG A 183 10.95 10.54 7.85
N HIS A 184 9.75 10.13 7.42
CA HIS A 184 8.65 11.07 7.16
C HIS A 184 8.17 11.78 8.44
N GLY A 185 8.22 11.14 9.60
CA GLY A 185 7.96 11.81 10.88
C GLY A 185 9.07 12.77 11.28
N HIS A 186 10.33 12.42 11.04
CA HIS A 186 11.46 13.33 11.27
C HIS A 186 11.38 14.59 10.39
N GLN A 187 10.96 14.45 9.13
CA GLN A 187 10.69 15.60 8.25
C GLN A 187 9.61 16.54 8.79
N LEU A 188 8.72 16.04 9.65
CA LEU A 188 7.66 16.79 10.31
C LEU A 188 8.08 17.30 11.71
N GLY A 189 9.30 17.02 12.16
CA GLY A 189 9.85 17.48 13.44
C GLY A 189 9.88 16.43 14.56
N ALA A 190 9.50 15.18 14.31
CA ALA A 190 9.61 14.13 15.34
C ALA A 190 11.08 13.78 15.62
N THR A 191 11.51 13.95 16.87
CA THR A 191 12.85 13.57 17.35
C THR A 191 12.89 12.21 18.03
N GLU A 192 11.77 11.79 18.62
CA GLU A 192 11.67 10.54 19.38
C GLU A 192 10.97 9.43 18.58
N PRO A 193 11.25 8.14 18.87
CA PRO A 193 10.51 7.02 18.30
C PRO A 193 9.00 7.17 18.56
N PHE A 194 8.21 7.17 17.48
CA PHE A 194 6.77 7.49 17.57
C PHE A 194 5.85 6.43 16.96
N MET A 195 6.33 5.61 16.02
CA MET A 195 5.49 4.65 15.28
C MET A 195 4.71 3.69 16.20
N HIS A 196 5.31 3.24 17.30
CA HIS A 196 4.65 2.37 18.27
C HIS A 196 3.41 3.03 18.92
N LYS A 197 3.40 4.36 19.06
CA LYS A 197 2.27 5.10 19.65
C LYS A 197 1.04 5.10 18.74
N LEU A 198 1.20 4.83 17.45
CA LEU A 198 0.11 4.79 16.48
C LEU A 198 -0.65 3.46 16.48
N VAL A 199 -0.11 2.41 17.12
CA VAL A 199 -0.74 1.07 17.11
C VAL A 199 -2.10 1.12 17.81
N ALA A 200 -2.21 1.83 18.94
CA ALA A 200 -3.49 2.00 19.64
C ALA A 200 -4.56 2.67 18.76
N ALA A 201 -4.19 3.71 17.99
CA ALA A 201 -5.10 4.36 17.06
C ALA A 201 -5.52 3.43 15.92
N LEU A 202 -4.60 2.61 15.42
CA LEU A 202 -4.89 1.60 14.41
C LEU A 202 -5.84 0.51 14.93
N VAL A 203 -5.59 0.00 16.14
CA VAL A 203 -6.47 -0.96 16.81
C VAL A 203 -7.87 -0.37 17.00
N GLY A 204 -7.98 0.91 17.37
CA GLY A 204 -9.28 1.58 17.47
C GLY A 204 -10.05 1.69 16.14
N GLN A 205 -9.38 1.67 15.00
CA GLN A 205 -10.01 1.74 13.67
C GLN A 205 -10.29 0.36 13.05
N MET A 206 -9.48 -0.64 13.36
CA MET A 206 -9.48 -1.93 12.65
C MET A 206 -9.70 -3.15 13.56
N GLY A 207 -9.61 -2.99 14.88
CA GLY A 207 -9.58 -4.11 15.83
C GLY A 207 -10.83 -5.00 15.82
N ASP A 208 -12.00 -4.44 15.54
CA ASP A 208 -13.24 -5.21 15.44
C ASP A 208 -13.23 -6.22 14.28
N ALA A 209 -12.62 -5.83 13.15
CA ALA A 209 -12.50 -6.67 11.97
C ALA A 209 -11.29 -7.62 12.03
N TYR A 210 -10.27 -7.28 12.83
CA TYR A 210 -9.02 -8.01 12.96
C TYR A 210 -8.67 -8.25 14.44
N PRO A 211 -9.34 -9.19 15.13
CA PRO A 211 -9.09 -9.47 16.54
C PRO A 211 -7.64 -9.92 16.84
N GLU A 212 -6.97 -10.51 15.86
CA GLU A 212 -5.56 -10.90 15.94
C GLU A 212 -4.62 -9.70 16.12
N LEU A 213 -4.94 -8.54 15.53
CA LEU A 213 -4.19 -7.31 15.73
C LEU A 213 -4.34 -6.79 17.17
N VAL A 214 -5.55 -6.92 17.74
CA VAL A 214 -5.82 -6.55 19.14
C VAL A 214 -5.04 -7.46 20.08
N ALA A 215 -5.07 -8.78 19.83
CA ALA A 215 -4.37 -9.76 20.64
C ALA A 215 -2.84 -9.56 20.61
N ASP A 216 -2.31 -9.08 19.48
CA ASP A 216 -0.88 -8.93 19.26
C ASP A 216 -0.35 -7.50 19.46
N GLN A 217 -1.21 -6.56 19.87
CA GLN A 217 -0.91 -5.13 19.99
C GLN A 217 0.42 -4.87 20.72
N SER A 218 0.63 -5.48 21.89
CA SER A 218 1.85 -5.29 22.69
C SER A 218 3.12 -5.70 21.94
N ARG A 219 3.08 -6.81 21.17
CA ARG A 219 4.23 -7.28 20.38
C ARG A 219 4.52 -6.33 19.22
N VAL A 220 3.47 -5.83 18.56
CA VAL A 220 3.59 -4.85 17.48
C VAL A 220 4.22 -3.56 18.00
N GLU A 221 3.72 -3.03 19.13
CA GLU A 221 4.26 -1.83 19.78
C GLU A 221 5.74 -1.99 20.16
N GLU A 222 6.10 -3.09 20.82
CA GLU A 222 7.50 -3.36 21.21
C GLU A 222 8.42 -3.47 19.99
N THR A 223 8.00 -4.19 18.95
CA THR A 223 8.79 -4.38 17.72
C THR A 223 9.05 -3.05 17.02
N LEU A 224 8.01 -2.21 16.87
CA LEU A 224 8.13 -0.89 16.26
C LEU A 224 8.97 0.07 17.09
N LYS A 225 8.86 0.00 18.43
CA LYS A 225 9.68 0.80 19.34
C LYS A 225 11.17 0.46 19.19
N LEU A 226 11.51 -0.83 19.27
CA LEU A 226 12.91 -1.29 19.18
C LEU A 226 13.55 -0.98 17.82
N GLU A 227 12.82 -1.16 16.71
CA GLU A 227 13.35 -0.78 15.39
C GLU A 227 13.47 0.75 15.25
N GLY A 228 12.56 1.51 15.86
CA GLY A 228 12.62 2.97 15.91
C GLY A 228 13.83 3.50 16.65
N GLU A 229 14.08 3.01 17.86
CA GLU A 229 15.25 3.35 18.67
C GLU A 229 16.56 3.03 17.93
N ARG A 230 16.67 1.82 17.35
CA ARG A 230 17.86 1.43 16.57
C ARG A 230 18.10 2.29 15.34
N PHE A 231 17.03 2.81 14.73
CA PHE A 231 17.16 3.62 13.53
C PHE A 231 17.48 5.08 13.86
N ALA A 232 16.94 5.63 14.95
CA ALA A 232 17.14 7.02 15.38
C ALA A 232 18.64 7.39 15.43
N ASP A 233 19.46 6.53 16.06
CA ASP A 233 20.92 6.70 16.16
C ASP A 233 21.60 6.92 14.79
N THR A 234 21.06 6.29 13.76
CA THR A 234 21.65 6.28 12.41
C THR A 234 21.02 7.29 11.46
N LEU A 235 19.76 7.68 11.73
CA LEU A 235 18.99 8.54 10.87
C LEU A 235 19.56 9.96 10.86
N GLU A 236 19.80 10.53 12.04
CA GLU A 236 20.27 11.92 12.15
C GLU A 236 21.64 12.08 11.48
N HIS A 237 22.55 11.13 11.71
CA HIS A 237 23.85 11.11 11.07
C HIS A 237 23.73 10.95 9.54
N GLY A 238 22.85 10.06 9.08
CA GLY A 238 22.62 9.82 7.65
C GLY A 238 22.02 11.02 6.92
N ILE A 239 21.08 11.74 7.55
CA ILE A 239 20.51 12.98 7.01
C ILE A 239 21.59 14.05 6.91
N ARG A 240 22.41 14.23 7.95
CA ARG A 240 23.49 15.23 7.95
C ARG A 240 24.50 15.02 6.81
N ILE A 241 24.92 13.78 6.57
CA ILE A 241 25.80 13.44 5.44
C ILE A 241 25.08 13.74 4.12
N LEU A 242 23.82 13.33 3.99
CA LEU A 242 23.06 13.56 2.76
C LEU A 242 22.90 15.05 2.46
N ASP A 243 22.58 15.88 3.46
CA ASP A 243 22.38 17.32 3.29
C ASP A 243 23.69 18.03 2.90
N GLN A 244 24.82 17.62 3.48
CA GLN A 244 26.13 18.14 3.09
C GLN A 244 26.45 17.84 1.62
N GLU A 245 26.26 16.60 1.20
CA GLU A 245 26.56 16.15 -0.17
C GLU A 245 25.61 16.75 -1.20
N ILE A 246 24.34 17.00 -0.83
CA ILE A 246 23.39 17.76 -1.66
C ILE A 246 23.81 19.22 -1.78
N GLY A 247 24.30 19.83 -0.71
CA GLY A 247 24.79 21.21 -0.72
C GLY A 247 25.99 21.41 -1.66
N ASP A 248 26.86 20.41 -1.74
CA ASP A 248 28.05 20.42 -2.58
C ASP A 248 27.78 19.90 -4.01
N LEU A 249 26.54 19.50 -4.33
CA LEU A 249 26.20 18.85 -5.59
C LEU A 249 26.10 19.85 -6.76
N SER A 250 26.99 19.70 -7.75
CA SER A 250 26.84 20.36 -9.05
C SER A 250 25.99 19.51 -10.01
N GLY A 251 24.66 19.65 -9.95
CA GLY A 251 23.72 18.97 -10.84
C GLY A 251 22.52 18.36 -10.11
N SER A 252 21.91 17.32 -10.70
CA SER A 252 20.70 16.67 -10.16
C SER A 252 20.88 15.18 -9.83
N VAL A 253 22.11 14.65 -9.95
CA VAL A 253 22.41 13.22 -9.78
C VAL A 253 23.43 13.04 -8.67
N LEU A 254 23.02 12.39 -7.58
CA LEU A 254 23.93 11.99 -6.50
C LEU A 254 24.83 10.84 -6.96
N ALA A 255 26.13 10.94 -6.65
CA ALA A 255 27.09 9.90 -6.96
C ALA A 255 26.82 8.63 -6.14
N GLY A 256 27.04 7.45 -6.75
CA GLY A 256 26.70 6.17 -6.12
C GLY A 256 27.49 5.90 -4.83
N ASP A 257 28.76 6.30 -4.79
CA ASP A 257 29.62 6.20 -3.60
C ASP A 257 29.06 6.97 -2.40
N VAL A 258 28.48 8.16 -2.62
CA VAL A 258 27.73 8.91 -1.60
C VAL A 258 26.53 8.11 -1.11
N VAL A 259 25.75 7.52 -2.01
CA VAL A 259 24.59 6.67 -1.67
C VAL A 259 25.00 5.43 -0.85
N PHE A 260 26.18 4.85 -1.11
CA PHE A 260 26.70 3.70 -0.37
C PHE A 260 27.46 4.06 0.92
N SER A 261 27.81 5.33 1.13
CA SER A 261 28.57 5.77 2.31
C SER A 261 27.83 5.50 3.64
N PRO A 262 26.53 5.85 3.79
CA PRO A 262 25.77 5.49 5.00
C PRO A 262 25.69 3.98 5.24
N LEU A 263 25.66 3.18 4.17
CA LEU A 263 25.66 1.71 4.25
C LEU A 263 27.02 1.13 4.69
N ARG A 264 28.13 1.81 4.37
CA ARG A 264 29.48 1.41 4.79
C ARG A 264 29.71 1.68 6.27
N HIS A 265 29.29 2.82 6.79
CA HIS A 265 29.43 3.15 8.21
C HIS A 265 28.64 2.17 9.11
N LEU A 266 27.50 1.65 8.64
CA LEU A 266 26.73 0.61 9.33
C LEU A 266 27.43 -0.77 9.35
N ARG A 267 28.34 -1.06 8.41
CA ARG A 267 29.07 -2.35 8.34
C ARG A 267 30.38 -2.36 9.13
N PHE A 268 30.92 -1.20 9.50
CA PHE A 268 32.25 -1.07 10.12
C PHE A 268 32.25 -0.90 11.65
N SER A 269 31.11 -1.09 12.33
CA SER A 269 31.10 -1.42 13.77
C SER A 269 31.52 -2.89 13.98
N ARG A 270 32.75 -3.24 13.57
CA ARG A 270 33.42 -4.45 14.03
C ARG A 270 34.08 -4.12 15.37
N ARG A 271 33.80 -4.95 16.38
CA ARG A 271 34.34 -4.88 17.74
C ARG A 271 35.86 -4.64 17.76
N PRO A 272 36.41 -3.84 18.68
CA PRO A 272 37.84 -3.71 18.90
C PRO A 272 38.32 -4.84 19.82
N HIS A 273 38.58 -6.02 19.25
CA HIS A 273 39.50 -6.99 19.85
C HIS A 273 40.37 -7.46 18.68
N GLY A 274 41.64 -7.08 18.56
CA GLY A 274 42.67 -7.18 19.58
C GLY A 274 43.17 -8.62 19.58
N GLY A 275 44.17 -8.92 18.75
CA GLY A 275 44.77 -10.25 18.67
C GLY A 275 45.38 -10.54 17.30
N LEU A 276 46.61 -10.06 17.11
CA LEU A 276 47.52 -10.54 16.10
C LEU A 276 48.07 -11.91 16.53
N LEU A 277 48.15 -12.83 15.56
CA LEU A 277 49.02 -14.03 15.44
C LEU A 277 48.53 -15.36 16.02
N PRO A 278 49.02 -16.50 15.46
CA PRO A 278 49.87 -16.68 14.27
C PRO A 278 49.12 -17.16 13.02
#